data_AF-A0A2H0MJY8-F1
#
_entry.id   AF-A0A2H0MJY8-F1
#
_cell.length_a   1.000
_cell.length_b   1.000
_cell.length_c   1.000
_cell.angle_alpha   90.00
_cell.angle_beta   90.00
_cell.angle_gamma   90.00
#
_symmetry.space_group_name_H-M   'P 1'
#
loop_
_entity.id
_entity.type
_entity.pdbx_description
1 polymer ?
#
loop_
_entity_poly.entity_id
_entity_poly.type
_entity_poly.pdbx_seq_one_letter_code
_entity_poly.pdbx_strand_id
1 'polypeptide(L)'
;MAVVATALAGFNGIAGGVEAYQYQLYKNSENFGILIFPKDNIYKELDDYILSLGFQPAESGKAIMRYGPKRLNQTYMMPPEVQEKHGIEKFIILQALADRRLLVGIFHPDWELTLPPTLYLLDEIKENIVKTLEVFRGNGSGKKAIRYGTGSGIQIHPESCSI
;
A
#
# COMPACT_ATOMS: atom_id res chain seq x y z
N MET A 1 21.14 38.22 39.99
CA MET A 1 20.43 37.15 40.71
C MET A 1 19.54 36.43 39.72
N ALA A 2 19.73 35.11 39.59
CA ALA A 2 18.94 34.22 38.73
C ALA A 2 18.00 33.40 39.62
N VAL A 3 16.77 33.11 39.15
CA VAL A 3 16.03 31.85 39.35
C VAL A 3 14.96 31.78 38.23
N VAL A 4 15.22 31.05 37.14
CA VAL A 4 14.80 29.66 36.78
C VAL A 4 13.42 29.57 36.12
N ALA A 5 13.46 28.90 34.96
CA ALA A 5 12.40 28.56 34.03
C ALA A 5 11.41 27.51 34.57
N THR A 6 10.25 27.41 33.94
CA THR A 6 9.58 26.11 33.77
C THR A 6 8.83 26.09 32.44
N ALA A 7 9.43 25.45 31.45
CA ALA A 7 8.73 24.97 30.26
C ALA A 7 7.89 23.76 30.66
N LEU A 8 6.58 23.79 30.40
CA LEU A 8 5.73 22.61 30.52
C LEU A 8 5.86 21.79 29.24
N ALA A 9 6.72 20.78 29.30
CA ALA A 9 6.67 19.62 28.43
C ALA A 9 5.39 18.83 28.74
N GLY A 10 4.53 18.66 27.73
CA GLY A 10 3.29 17.90 27.82
C GLY A 10 3.42 16.53 27.17
N PHE A 11 3.73 15.55 28.01
CA PHE A 11 3.40 14.12 27.94
C PHE A 11 3.98 13.21 26.83
N ASN A 12 4.91 12.37 27.31
CA ASN A 12 5.35 11.09 26.75
C ASN A 12 4.20 10.07 26.71
N GLY A 13 3.88 9.57 25.52
CA GLY A 13 3.35 8.21 25.36
C GLY A 13 4.51 7.26 25.09
N ILE A 14 4.87 6.44 26.07
CA ILE A 14 5.84 5.35 25.88
C ILE A 14 5.08 4.18 25.26
N ALA A 15 5.37 3.86 24.00
CA ALA A 15 5.08 2.55 23.44
C ALA A 15 6.35 2.09 22.71
N GLY A 16 6.92 0.96 23.16
CA GLY A 16 8.19 0.42 22.69
C GLY A 16 8.30 0.46 21.17
N GLY A 17 9.33 1.15 20.69
CA GLY A 17 9.56 1.43 19.28
C GLY A 17 9.87 0.16 18.49
N VAL A 18 8.82 -0.46 17.94
CA VAL A 18 8.92 -0.92 16.57
C VAL A 18 8.86 0.37 15.76
N GLU A 19 9.96 0.79 15.14
CA GLU A 19 9.90 1.96 14.26
C GLU A 19 8.84 1.69 13.20
N ALA A 20 7.68 2.34 13.34
CA ALA A 20 6.60 2.23 12.39
C ALA A 20 7.14 2.71 11.04
N TYR A 21 7.16 1.82 10.05
CA TYR A 21 7.64 2.14 8.71
C TYR A 21 6.97 3.41 8.20
N GLN A 22 7.75 4.32 7.62
CA GLN A 22 7.17 5.46 6.91
C GLN A 22 6.55 4.96 5.60
N TYR A 23 5.36 5.44 5.25
CA TYR A 23 4.77 5.20 3.93
C TYR A 23 4.87 6.44 3.06
N GLN A 24 4.77 6.24 1.75
CA GLN A 24 4.43 7.27 0.78
C GLN A 24 3.15 6.84 0.06
N LEU A 25 2.12 7.68 0.13
CA LEU A 25 0.90 7.56 -0.65
C LEU A 25 1.06 8.36 -1.94
N TYR A 26 0.71 7.73 -3.05
CA TYR A 26 0.50 8.35 -4.33
C TYR A 26 -0.96 8.23 -4.75
N LYS A 27 -1.47 9.25 -5.43
CA LYS A 27 -2.86 9.33 -5.89
C LYS A 27 -2.91 9.77 -7.35
N ASN A 28 -3.87 9.27 -8.12
CA ASN A 28 -4.15 9.75 -9.48
C ASN A 28 -5.51 10.50 -9.56
N SER A 29 -5.84 11.02 -10.75
CA SER A 29 -7.11 11.73 -11.00
C SER A 29 -8.37 10.87 -10.88
N GLU A 30 -8.22 9.54 -10.89
CA GLU A 30 -9.32 8.57 -10.75
C GLU A 30 -9.58 8.20 -9.28
N ASN A 31 -8.88 8.82 -8.33
CA ASN A 31 -8.90 8.49 -6.91
C ASN A 31 -8.47 7.05 -6.59
N PHE A 32 -7.57 6.48 -7.38
CA PHE A 32 -6.85 5.26 -7.02
C PHE A 32 -5.60 5.61 -6.23
N GLY A 33 -5.19 4.69 -5.34
CA GLY A 33 -3.99 4.84 -4.52
C GLY A 33 -2.90 3.84 -4.88
N ILE A 34 -1.65 4.30 -4.82
CA ILE A 34 -0.49 3.42 -4.70
C ILE A 34 0.21 3.79 -3.41
N LEU A 35 0.30 2.81 -2.51
CA LEU A 35 0.95 2.98 -1.22
C LEU A 35 2.27 2.22 -1.23
N ILE A 36 3.38 2.91 -0.95
CA ILE A 36 4.70 2.29 -0.88
C ILE A 36 5.27 2.41 0.54
N PHE A 37 5.79 1.32 1.07
CA PHE A 37 6.51 1.31 2.35
C PHE A 37 7.63 0.27 2.35
N PRO A 38 8.67 0.44 3.18
CA PRO A 38 9.08 1.70 3.76
C PRO A 38 9.45 2.73 2.68
N LYS A 39 9.13 4.00 2.94
CA LYS A 39 9.39 5.13 2.05
C LYS A 39 10.86 5.25 1.67
N ASP A 40 11.76 4.91 2.59
CA ASP A 40 13.22 5.02 2.37
C ASP A 40 13.75 4.00 1.35
N ASN A 41 12.98 2.95 1.04
CA ASN A 41 13.33 1.96 0.02
C ASN A 41 12.77 2.30 -1.37
N ILE A 42 12.14 3.45 -1.55
CA ILE A 42 11.66 3.91 -2.86
C ILE A 42 12.88 4.31 -3.70
N TYR A 43 13.26 3.44 -4.63
CA TYR A 43 14.31 3.72 -5.59
C TYR A 43 13.77 4.48 -6.81
N LYS A 44 14.65 5.23 -7.47
CA LYS A 44 14.29 6.16 -8.55
C LYS A 44 13.43 5.53 -9.65
N GLU A 45 13.77 4.32 -10.10
CA GLU A 45 13.02 3.67 -11.18
C GLU A 45 11.58 3.32 -10.76
N LEU A 46 11.37 2.92 -9.51
CA LEU A 46 10.03 2.71 -8.97
C LEU A 46 9.25 4.02 -8.93
N ASP A 47 9.85 5.08 -8.40
CA ASP A 47 9.21 6.41 -8.34
C ASP A 47 8.86 6.94 -9.74
N ASP A 48 9.81 6.94 -10.67
CA ASP A 48 9.63 7.36 -12.06
C ASP A 48 8.49 6.56 -12.73
N TYR A 49 8.43 5.24 -12.50
CA TYR A 49 7.37 4.38 -13.03
C TYR A 49 6.00 4.79 -12.48
N ILE A 50 5.85 4.97 -11.17
CA ILE A 50 4.60 5.41 -10.56
C ILE A 50 4.16 6.79 -11.09
N LEU A 51 5.10 7.73 -11.21
CA LEU A 51 4.84 9.05 -11.79
C LEU A 51 4.39 8.96 -13.26
N SER A 52 4.99 8.07 -14.04
CA SER A 52 4.63 7.86 -15.46
C SER A 52 3.20 7.32 -15.65
N LEU A 53 2.64 6.65 -14.63
CA LEU A 53 1.25 6.20 -14.63
C LEU A 53 0.26 7.32 -14.27
N GLY A 54 0.74 8.55 -14.07
CA GLY A 54 -0.09 9.71 -13.70
C GLY A 54 -0.42 9.79 -12.22
N PHE A 55 0.27 9.01 -11.37
CA PHE A 55 0.16 9.13 -9.92
C PHE A 55 1.07 10.25 -9.41
N GLN A 56 0.62 11.00 -8.42
CA GLN A 56 1.37 12.08 -7.77
C GLN A 56 1.49 11.81 -6.27
N PRO A 57 2.61 12.18 -5.62
CA PRO A 57 2.74 12.09 -4.17
C PRO A 57 1.62 12.89 -3.48
N ALA A 58 0.87 12.23 -2.60
CA ALA A 58 -0.28 12.83 -1.92
C ALA A 58 0.01 13.06 -0.43
N GLU A 59 0.57 12.07 0.26
CA GLU A 59 0.85 12.16 1.70
C GLU A 59 1.90 11.14 2.14
N SER A 60 2.61 11.42 3.23
CA SER A 60 3.50 10.47 3.88
C SER A 60 3.34 10.53 5.39
N GLY A 61 3.56 9.42 6.06
CA GLY A 61 3.49 9.34 7.51
C GLY A 61 3.85 7.96 8.03
N LYS A 62 3.56 7.73 9.31
CA LYS A 62 3.78 6.43 9.94
C LYS A 62 2.70 5.44 9.50
N ALA A 63 3.13 4.31 8.99
CA ALA A 63 2.23 3.22 8.62
C ALA A 63 1.75 2.48 9.88
N ILE A 64 0.52 2.01 9.84
CA ILE A 64 -0.10 1.18 10.86
C ILE A 64 -0.33 -0.23 10.31
N MET A 65 -0.29 -1.24 11.18
CA MET A 65 -0.62 -2.61 10.79
C MET A 65 -2.12 -2.71 10.48
N ARG A 66 -2.46 -3.25 9.31
CA ARG A 66 -3.82 -3.58 8.89
C ARG A 66 -3.93 -5.07 8.66
N TYR A 67 -5.09 -5.62 9.00
CA TYR A 67 -5.40 -7.02 8.83
C TYR A 67 -6.44 -7.18 7.73
N GLY A 68 -6.24 -8.16 6.88
CA GLY A 68 -7.26 -8.66 5.97
C GLY A 68 -8.27 -9.58 6.68
N PRO A 69 -9.21 -10.15 5.92
CA PRO A 69 -10.28 -10.94 6.48
C PRO A 69 -9.73 -12.14 7.23
N LYS A 70 -10.35 -12.46 8.37
CA LYS A 70 -9.94 -13.55 9.28
C LYS A 70 -8.49 -13.46 9.78
N ARG A 71 -7.85 -12.28 9.68
CA ARG A 71 -6.44 -12.03 10.06
C ARG A 71 -5.43 -12.92 9.33
N LEU A 72 -5.81 -13.47 8.17
CA LEU A 72 -4.93 -14.34 7.38
C LEU A 72 -3.88 -13.54 6.62
N ASN A 73 -4.21 -12.29 6.26
CA ASN A 73 -3.29 -11.33 5.64
C ASN A 73 -3.05 -10.18 6.61
N GLN A 74 -1.82 -9.69 6.66
CA GLN A 74 -1.50 -8.45 7.37
C GLN A 74 -0.45 -7.67 6.59
N THR A 75 -0.58 -6.35 6.54
CA THR A 75 0.41 -5.47 5.91
C THR A 75 0.41 -4.11 6.60
N TYR A 76 1.41 -3.29 6.31
CA TYR A 76 1.43 -1.91 6.76
C TYR A 76 0.66 -1.03 5.76
N MET A 77 -0.23 -0.18 6.28
CA MET A 77 -0.92 0.82 5.47
C MET A 77 -0.94 2.18 6.15
N MET A 78 -1.34 3.22 5.42
CA MET A 78 -1.66 4.50 6.04
C MET A 78 -2.85 4.39 7.03
N PRO A 79 -2.94 5.30 8.00
CA PRO A 79 -4.11 5.38 8.89
C PRO A 79 -5.44 5.57 8.14
N PRO A 80 -6.58 5.05 8.65
CA PRO A 80 -7.88 5.20 8.00
C PRO A 80 -8.29 6.66 7.77
N GLU A 81 -7.86 7.58 8.63
CA GLU A 81 -8.17 9.01 8.52
C GLU A 81 -7.54 9.61 7.25
N VAL A 82 -6.37 9.11 6.86
CA VAL A 82 -5.68 9.52 5.61
C VAL A 82 -6.43 8.97 4.40
N GLN A 83 -6.98 7.75 4.52
CA GLN A 83 -7.81 7.14 3.49
C GLN A 83 -9.06 7.98 3.20
N GLU A 84 -9.78 8.35 4.26
CA GLU A 84 -10.99 9.19 4.17
C GLU A 84 -10.66 10.59 3.65
N LYS A 85 -9.60 11.22 4.16
CA LYS A 85 -9.13 12.55 3.73
C LYS A 85 -8.90 12.65 2.23
N HIS A 86 -8.32 11.60 1.62
CA HIS A 86 -8.02 11.59 0.19
C HIS A 86 -9.11 10.97 -0.68
N GLY A 87 -10.16 10.39 -0.09
CA GLY A 87 -11.27 9.76 -0.80
C GLY A 87 -10.82 8.58 -1.68
N ILE A 88 -9.82 7.81 -1.22
CA ILE A 88 -9.27 6.68 -1.98
C ILE A 88 -9.81 5.38 -1.39
N GLU A 89 -10.44 4.55 -2.21
CA GLU A 89 -11.04 3.29 -1.75
C GLU A 89 -10.28 2.05 -2.26
N LYS A 90 -9.48 2.21 -3.31
CA LYS A 90 -8.80 1.11 -4.01
C LYS A 90 -7.31 1.38 -4.06
N PHE A 91 -6.51 0.43 -3.56
CA PHE A 91 -5.07 0.60 -3.40
C PHE A 91 -4.30 -0.57 -3.98
N ILE A 92 -3.20 -0.25 -4.65
CA ILE A 92 -2.08 -1.17 -4.80
C ILE A 92 -1.09 -0.84 -3.68
N ILE A 93 -0.64 -1.87 -2.97
CA ILE A 93 0.27 -1.75 -1.83
C ILE A 93 1.59 -2.38 -2.26
N LEU A 94 2.69 -1.63 -2.20
CA LEU A 94 4.02 -2.08 -2.56
C LEU A 94 4.91 -2.06 -1.33
N GLN A 95 5.34 -3.22 -0.87
CA GLN A 95 6.40 -3.31 0.14
C GLN A 95 7.75 -3.36 -0.57
N ALA A 96 8.51 -2.27 -0.52
CA ALA A 96 9.83 -2.16 -1.10
C ALA A 96 10.89 -2.74 -0.16
N LEU A 97 11.59 -3.78 -0.60
CA LEU A 97 12.70 -4.38 0.14
C LEU A 97 14.03 -3.72 -0.26
N ALA A 98 15.03 -3.87 0.61
CA ALA A 98 16.35 -3.25 0.43
C ALA A 98 17.07 -3.69 -0.87
N ASP A 99 16.73 -4.85 -1.41
CA ASP A 99 17.27 -5.41 -2.66
C ASP A 99 16.40 -5.12 -3.89
N ARG A 100 15.53 -4.10 -3.81
CA ARG A 100 14.61 -3.66 -4.88
C ARG A 100 13.50 -4.65 -5.24
N ARG A 101 13.38 -5.75 -4.51
CA ARG A 101 12.22 -6.64 -4.62
C ARG A 101 10.99 -6.02 -3.97
N LEU A 102 9.83 -6.40 -4.47
CA LEU A 102 8.53 -5.86 -4.10
C LEU A 102 7.60 -7.00 -3.70
N LEU A 103 6.96 -6.87 -2.53
CA LEU A 103 5.70 -7.58 -2.29
C LEU A 103 4.57 -6.68 -2.77
N VAL A 104 3.63 -7.26 -3.49
CA VAL A 104 2.45 -6.53 -3.96
C VAL A 104 1.24 -7.02 -3.19
N GLY A 105 0.51 -6.09 -2.59
CA GLY A 105 -0.81 -6.30 -2.05
C GLY A 105 -1.83 -5.44 -2.79
N ILE A 106 -3.10 -5.80 -2.67
CA ILE A 106 -4.21 -5.03 -3.24
C ILE A 106 -5.30 -4.91 -2.21
N PHE A 107 -5.81 -3.70 -2.03
CA PHE A 107 -6.99 -3.43 -1.25
C PHE A 107 -8.13 -2.94 -2.17
N HIS A 108 -9.31 -3.52 -2.00
CA HIS A 108 -10.56 -3.05 -2.58
C HIS A 108 -11.67 -3.29 -1.55
N PRO A 109 -12.73 -2.46 -1.51
CA PRO A 109 -13.83 -2.63 -0.57
C PRO A 109 -14.43 -4.05 -0.61
N ASP A 110 -14.62 -4.61 -1.82
CA ASP A 110 -15.31 -5.90 -1.98
C ASP A 110 -14.47 -7.15 -1.66
N TRP A 111 -13.16 -7.12 -1.90
CA TRP A 111 -12.28 -8.30 -1.69
C TRP A 111 -11.31 -8.13 -0.50
N GLU A 112 -11.41 -6.99 0.20
CA GLU A 112 -10.53 -6.55 1.27
C GLU A 112 -9.02 -6.59 0.93
N LEU A 113 -8.15 -6.82 1.92
CA LEU A 113 -6.70 -6.87 1.74
C LEU A 113 -6.25 -8.23 1.19
N THR A 114 -5.67 -8.20 0.00
CA THR A 114 -4.90 -9.29 -0.59
C THR A 114 -3.40 -9.04 -0.38
N LEU A 115 -2.64 -10.07 0.00
CA LEU A 115 -1.18 -9.98 0.08
C LEU A 115 -0.52 -11.29 -0.38
N PRO A 116 -0.19 -11.40 -1.67
CA PRO A 116 0.79 -12.35 -2.16
C PRO A 116 2.04 -12.52 -1.29
N PRO A 117 2.45 -13.75 -0.94
CA PRO A 117 3.78 -13.98 -0.35
C PRO A 117 4.91 -13.91 -1.39
N THR A 118 4.59 -13.65 -2.66
CA THR A 118 5.56 -13.69 -3.76
C THR A 118 6.31 -12.38 -3.90
N LEU A 119 7.64 -12.47 -3.96
CA LEU A 119 8.54 -11.36 -4.23
C LEU A 119 8.75 -11.18 -5.72
N TYR A 120 8.67 -9.93 -6.19
CA TYR A 120 8.84 -9.60 -7.59
C TYR A 120 9.88 -8.51 -7.80
N LEU A 121 10.48 -8.48 -8.97
CA LEU A 121 11.14 -7.27 -9.48
C LEU A 121 10.10 -6.32 -10.09
N LEU A 122 10.42 -5.03 -10.17
CA LEU A 122 9.52 -4.03 -10.75
C LEU A 122 9.09 -4.39 -12.17
N ASP A 123 10.04 -4.80 -13.02
CA ASP A 123 9.77 -5.19 -14.41
C ASP A 123 8.75 -6.34 -14.53
N GLU A 124 8.70 -7.24 -13.55
CA GLU A 124 7.79 -8.39 -13.53
C GLU A 124 6.34 -8.01 -13.17
N ILE A 125 6.15 -6.82 -12.57
CA ILE A 125 4.84 -6.37 -12.08
C ILE A 125 4.30 -5.14 -12.80
N LYS A 126 5.07 -4.48 -13.68
CA LYS A 126 4.59 -3.30 -14.45
C LYS A 126 3.24 -3.60 -15.11
N GLU A 127 3.16 -4.69 -15.87
CA GLU A 127 1.90 -5.11 -16.51
C GLU A 127 0.79 -5.43 -15.50
N ASN A 128 1.12 -6.04 -14.36
CA ASN A 128 0.14 -6.44 -13.36
C ASN A 128 -0.46 -5.25 -12.63
N ILE A 129 0.33 -4.18 -12.42
CA ILE A 129 -0.14 -2.90 -11.92
C ILE A 129 -1.14 -2.30 -12.91
N VAL A 130 -0.80 -2.23 -14.20
CA VAL A 130 -1.71 -1.70 -15.23
C VAL A 130 -3.01 -2.49 -15.29
N LYS A 131 -2.94 -3.83 -15.31
CA LYS A 131 -4.12 -4.72 -15.29
C LYS A 131 -4.98 -4.51 -14.03
N THR A 132 -4.35 -4.26 -12.88
CA THR A 132 -5.08 -3.97 -11.63
C THR A 132 -5.82 -2.64 -11.70
N LEU A 133 -5.22 -1.61 -12.30
CA LEU A 133 -5.90 -0.34 -12.53
C LEU A 133 -7.09 -0.49 -13.49
N GLU A 134 -6.99 -1.33 -14.52
CA GLU A 134 -8.13 -1.64 -15.41
C GLU A 134 -9.27 -2.35 -14.65
N VAL A 135 -8.94 -3.27 -13.74
CA VAL A 135 -9.92 -3.90 -12.86
C VAL A 135 -10.57 -2.88 -11.92
N PHE A 136 -9.79 -1.95 -11.35
CA PHE A 136 -10.33 -0.86 -10.52
C PHE A 136 -11.34 0.01 -11.26
N ARG A 137 -11.13 0.27 -12.55
CA ARG A 137 -12.04 1.02 -13.43
C ARG A 137 -13.34 0.27 -13.77
N GLY A 138 -13.40 -1.04 -13.52
CA GLY A 138 -14.52 -1.88 -13.96
C GLY A 138 -14.48 -2.21 -15.46
N ASN A 139 -13.36 -1.91 -16.16
CA ASN A 139 -13.19 -2.23 -17.58
C ASN A 139 -12.78 -3.70 -17.82
N GLY A 140 -12.52 -4.46 -16.74
CA GLY A 140 -12.42 -5.91 -16.80
C GLY A 140 -13.81 -6.53 -16.67
N SER A 141 -14.20 -7.35 -17.66
CA SER A 141 -15.32 -8.30 -17.50
C SER A 141 -15.20 -8.96 -16.14
N GLY A 142 -16.22 -8.82 -15.28
CA GLY A 142 -16.18 -9.25 -13.89
C GLY A 142 -15.54 -10.63 -13.70
N LYS A 143 -14.80 -10.80 -12.60
CA LYS A 143 -14.24 -12.08 -12.14
C LYS A 143 -13.01 -12.62 -12.90
N LYS A 144 -12.12 -11.81 -13.45
CA LYS A 144 -10.79 -12.30 -13.89
C LYS A 144 -9.76 -12.17 -12.75
N ALA A 145 -9.31 -13.32 -12.25
CA ALA A 145 -8.21 -13.42 -11.31
C ALA A 145 -6.96 -12.73 -11.88
N ILE A 146 -6.54 -11.61 -11.27
CA ILE A 146 -5.27 -10.96 -11.62
C ILE A 146 -4.15 -11.85 -11.11
N ARG A 147 -3.35 -12.41 -12.02
CA ARG A 147 -2.20 -13.22 -11.67
C ARG A 147 -0.98 -12.32 -11.62
N TYR A 148 -0.32 -12.27 -10.46
CA TYR A 148 0.99 -11.65 -10.35
C TYR A 148 2.08 -12.70 -10.64
N GLY A 149 2.95 -12.42 -11.61
CA GLY A 149 4.12 -13.25 -11.97
C GLY A 149 3.94 -14.29 -13.10
N THR A 150 5.02 -14.55 -13.84
CA THR A 150 5.17 -15.64 -14.80
C THR A 150 5.50 -16.95 -14.09
N GLY A 151 4.47 -17.76 -13.80
CA GLY A 151 4.61 -19.10 -13.21
C GLY A 151 4.01 -19.17 -11.81
N SER A 152 2.87 -19.85 -11.68
CA SER A 152 2.11 -20.05 -10.44
C SER A 152 1.70 -18.76 -9.71
N GLY A 153 1.06 -17.85 -10.43
CA GLY A 153 0.46 -16.65 -9.85
C GLY A 153 -0.82 -16.94 -9.05
N ILE A 154 -0.97 -16.21 -7.95
CA ILE A 154 -2.15 -16.14 -7.09
C ILE A 154 -3.39 -15.89 -7.94
N GLN A 155 -4.41 -16.72 -7.76
CA GLN A 155 -5.74 -16.41 -8.23
C GLN A 155 -6.39 -15.50 -7.21
N ILE A 156 -6.65 -14.25 -7.58
CA ILE A 156 -7.64 -13.47 -6.86
C ILE A 156 -9.02 -14.04 -7.24
N HIS A 157 -9.48 -15.04 -6.50
CA HIS A 157 -10.82 -15.59 -6.64
C HIS A 157 -11.79 -14.67 -5.92
N PRO A 158 -12.75 -14.02 -6.61
CA PRO A 158 -13.89 -13.39 -5.95
C PRO A 158 -14.88 -14.43 -5.35
N GLU A 159 -14.57 -15.73 -5.41
CA GLU A 159 -15.49 -16.82 -5.03
C GLU A 159 -15.09 -17.57 -3.75
N SER A 160 -14.18 -17.04 -2.91
CA SER A 160 -13.93 -17.61 -1.58
C SER A 160 -14.97 -17.20 -0.50
N CYS A 161 -16.10 -16.62 -0.92
CA CYS A 161 -17.34 -16.62 -0.17
C CYS A 161 -18.28 -17.67 -0.77
N SER A 162 -18.07 -18.93 -0.42
CA SER A 162 -19.16 -19.91 -0.45
C SER A 162 -20.08 -19.62 0.72
N ILE A 163 -21.36 -19.42 0.43
CA ILE A 163 -22.44 -19.74 1.37
C ILE A 163 -22.45 -21.26 1.54
#